data_AF-A0A1Q3CVU0-F1
#
_entry.id   AF-A0A1Q3CVU0-F1
#
_cell.length_a   1.000
_cell.length_b   1.000
_cell.length_c   1.000
_cell.angle_alpha   90.00
_cell.angle_beta   90.00
_cell.angle_gamma   90.00
#
_symmetry.space_group_name_H-M   'P 1'
#
loop_
_entity.id
_entity.type
_entity.pdbx_description
1 polymer ?
#
loop_
_entity_poly.entity_id
_entity_poly.type
_entity_poly.pdbx_seq_one_letter_code
_entity_poly.pdbx_strand_id
1 'polypeptide(L)'
;MVRASNFVLGLLNIMSLLLGLAAIASSVYFRVHGGTVCQKALQNPLLIMGVFLFVVSLLGFVGSCCRVNIVLKLYLVAMFLLIVGLVGFTAFMFVVTNTGAGKAVSGFGFKEHRLGDYSNWLRNHFVNDKNWDEIRSCLIEAQVCRSLDHNVDEKLEDFVKKNLSPIQSGCCKPPISCGFGYNNGTSWTVPESVPAVEDSDCNAWSNNQQTLCYNCNSCKAGVLANIKKQWRMLAIVNIVIILILIVIYSTGCCVRRNNREDEMCGRYKAGYV
;
A
#
# COMPACT_ATOMS: atom_id res chain seq x y z
N MET A 1 14.54 -1.80 -34.91
CA MET A 1 13.96 -2.17 -33.59
C MET A 1 14.38 -1.24 -32.45
N VAL A 2 15.65 -0.80 -32.34
CA VAL A 2 16.12 0.09 -31.25
C VAL A 2 15.42 1.46 -31.18
N ARG A 3 15.09 2.08 -32.32
CA ARG A 3 14.37 3.38 -32.37
C ARG A 3 12.95 3.32 -31.80
N ALA A 4 12.20 2.25 -32.06
CA ALA A 4 10.84 2.09 -31.54
C ALA A 4 10.85 1.85 -30.02
N SER A 5 11.79 1.04 -29.52
CA SER A 5 11.94 0.78 -28.08
C SER A 5 12.29 2.04 -27.28
N ASN A 6 13.19 2.89 -27.81
CA ASN A 6 13.54 4.17 -27.16
C ASN A 6 12.38 5.17 -27.19
N PHE A 7 11.61 5.21 -28.28
CA PHE A 7 10.41 6.04 -28.36
C PHE A 7 9.34 5.62 -27.36
N VAL A 8 9.09 4.31 -27.24
CA VAL A 8 8.15 3.75 -26.25
C VAL A 8 8.60 4.03 -24.82
N LEU A 9 9.89 3.86 -24.50
CA LEU A 9 10.43 4.20 -23.18
C LEU A 9 10.30 5.69 -22.86
N GLY A 10 10.58 6.57 -23.83
CA GLY A 10 10.37 8.01 -23.68
C GLY A 10 8.90 8.35 -23.40
N LEU A 11 7.98 7.76 -24.16
CA LEU A 11 6.54 7.97 -23.99
C LEU A 11 6.04 7.47 -22.61
N LEU A 12 6.48 6.30 -22.16
CA LEU A 12 6.14 5.77 -20.84
C LEU A 12 6.65 6.65 -19.70
N ASN A 13 7.87 7.20 -19.82
CA ASN A 13 8.42 8.15 -18.84
C ASN A 13 7.64 9.47 -18.84
N ILE A 14 7.20 9.97 -19.99
CA ILE A 14 6.35 11.18 -20.06
C ILE A 14 4.99 10.92 -19.39
N MET A 15 4.35 9.79 -19.69
CA MET A 15 3.05 9.45 -19.09
C MET A 15 3.15 9.29 -17.57
N SER A 16 4.20 8.64 -17.08
CA SER A 16 4.45 8.51 -15.63
C SER A 16 4.80 9.85 -14.98
N LEU A 17 5.49 10.75 -15.67
CA LEU A 17 5.75 12.11 -15.20
C LEU A 17 4.44 12.91 -15.03
N LEU A 18 3.54 12.84 -16.02
CA LEU A 18 2.21 13.47 -15.95
C LEU A 18 1.37 12.89 -14.81
N LEU A 19 1.40 11.57 -14.63
CA LEU A 19 0.70 10.91 -13.52
C LEU A 19 1.26 11.33 -12.15
N GLY A 20 2.59 11.45 -12.03
CA GLY A 20 3.24 11.97 -10.82
C GLY A 20 2.83 13.39 -10.50
N LEU A 21 2.83 14.27 -11.51
CA LEU A 21 2.35 15.66 -11.37
C LEU A 21 0.87 15.73 -10.97
N ALA A 22 0.01 14.91 -11.58
CA ALA A 22 -1.40 14.83 -11.24
C ALA A 22 -1.58 14.40 -9.76
N ALA A 23 -0.85 13.37 -9.30
CA ALA A 23 -0.90 12.93 -7.91
C ALA A 23 -0.45 14.03 -6.93
N ILE A 24 0.63 14.75 -7.24
CA ILE A 24 1.09 15.90 -6.45
C ILE A 24 0.02 16.98 -6.43
N ALA A 25 -0.52 17.37 -7.58
CA ALA A 25 -1.56 18.40 -7.69
C ALA A 25 -2.82 18.03 -6.89
N SER A 26 -3.29 16.79 -6.98
CA SER A 26 -4.42 16.30 -6.19
C SER A 26 -4.14 16.35 -4.69
N SER A 27 -2.94 15.97 -4.26
CA SER A 27 -2.57 16.03 -2.83
C SER A 27 -2.52 17.47 -2.29
N VAL A 28 -1.99 18.42 -3.07
CA VAL A 28 -1.96 19.85 -2.72
C VAL A 28 -3.37 20.44 -2.75
N TYR A 29 -4.20 20.03 -3.69
CA TYR A 29 -5.59 20.45 -3.80
C TYR A 29 -6.37 20.09 -2.52
N PHE A 30 -6.27 18.84 -2.05
CA PHE A 30 -6.91 18.42 -0.79
C PHE A 30 -6.40 19.19 0.43
N ARG A 31 -5.12 19.59 0.42
CA ARG A 31 -4.52 20.40 1.49
C ARG A 31 -5.09 21.82 1.55
N VAL A 32 -5.34 22.42 0.39
CA VAL A 32 -5.74 23.84 0.27
C VAL A 32 -7.25 24.01 0.35
N HIS A 33 -8.01 23.16 -0.32
CA HIS A 33 -9.48 23.30 -0.44
C HIS A 33 -10.26 22.51 0.62
N GLY A 34 -9.57 21.68 1.40
CA GLY A 34 -10.18 20.79 2.38
C GLY A 34 -10.84 19.58 1.71
N GLY A 35 -10.33 18.38 2.00
CA GLY A 35 -10.97 17.12 1.64
C GLY A 35 -11.80 16.51 2.78
N THR A 36 -12.53 15.44 2.48
CA THR A 36 -13.13 14.55 3.48
C THR A 36 -12.07 13.98 4.43
N VAL A 37 -12.49 13.37 5.55
CA VAL A 37 -11.56 12.80 6.53
C VAL A 37 -10.67 11.73 5.87
N CYS A 38 -11.25 10.88 5.01
CA CYS A 38 -10.49 9.93 4.21
C CYS A 38 -9.47 10.60 3.26
N GLN A 39 -9.87 11.68 2.58
CA GLN A 39 -8.99 12.36 1.63
C GLN A 39 -7.78 13.00 2.32
N LYS A 40 -7.98 13.55 3.52
CA LYS A 40 -6.88 14.08 4.36
C LYS A 40 -5.95 12.96 4.82
N ALA A 41 -6.49 11.80 5.22
CA ALA A 41 -5.69 10.63 5.57
C ALA A 41 -4.85 10.09 4.38
N LEU A 42 -5.36 10.19 3.15
CA LEU A 42 -4.63 9.80 1.93
C LEU A 42 -3.65 10.86 1.41
N GLN A 43 -3.72 12.10 1.90
CA GLN A 43 -2.99 13.24 1.33
C GLN A 43 -1.46 13.04 1.36
N ASN A 44 -0.90 12.74 2.53
CA ASN A 44 0.55 12.57 2.69
C ASN A 44 1.09 11.36 1.92
N PRO A 45 0.46 10.16 1.98
CA PRO A 45 0.84 9.04 1.12
C PRO A 45 0.82 9.37 -0.38
N LEU A 46 -0.23 10.07 -0.84
CA LEU A 46 -0.38 10.44 -2.25
C LEU A 46 0.71 11.42 -2.71
N LEU A 47 1.04 12.41 -1.88
CA LEU A 47 2.11 13.37 -2.16
C LEU A 47 3.47 12.67 -2.27
N ILE A 48 3.81 11.82 -1.30
CA ILE A 48 5.09 11.08 -1.29
C ILE A 48 5.21 10.20 -2.53
N MET A 49 4.14 9.46 -2.87
CA MET A 49 4.10 8.61 -4.06
C MET A 49 4.21 9.43 -5.36
N GLY A 50 3.52 10.57 -5.44
CA GLY A 50 3.57 11.47 -6.59
C GLY A 50 4.96 12.06 -6.81
N VAL A 51 5.61 12.56 -5.74
CA VAL A 51 6.99 13.08 -5.79
C VAL A 51 7.96 11.99 -6.22
N PHE A 52 7.84 10.79 -5.64
CA PHE A 52 8.69 9.66 -6.02
C PHE A 52 8.54 9.33 -7.52
N LEU A 53 7.30 9.19 -8.00
CA LEU A 53 7.03 8.89 -9.41
C LEU A 53 7.55 10.00 -10.34
N PHE A 54 7.38 11.27 -9.95
CA PHE A 54 7.89 12.41 -10.70
C PHE A 54 9.41 12.38 -10.83
N VAL A 55 10.14 12.14 -9.74
CA VAL A 55 11.62 12.08 -9.74
C VAL A 55 12.12 10.94 -10.62
N VAL A 56 11.55 9.74 -10.49
CA VAL A 56 11.94 8.58 -11.32
C VAL A 56 11.74 8.88 -12.81
N SER A 57 10.58 9.45 -13.15
CA SER A 57 10.21 9.75 -14.53
C SER A 57 11.05 10.87 -15.15
N LEU A 58 11.40 11.90 -14.35
CA LEU A 58 12.26 12.99 -14.78
C LEU A 58 13.67 12.49 -15.09
N LEU A 59 14.22 11.60 -14.26
CA LEU A 59 15.51 10.97 -14.51
C LEU A 59 15.49 10.12 -15.79
N GLY A 60 14.41 9.34 -16.02
CA GLY A 60 14.21 8.58 -17.25
C GLY A 60 14.15 9.45 -18.50
N PHE A 61 13.47 10.60 -18.42
CA PHE A 61 13.40 11.57 -19.51
C PHE A 61 14.75 12.23 -19.80
N VAL A 62 15.44 12.75 -18.78
CA VAL A 62 16.75 13.40 -18.93
C VAL A 62 17.80 12.44 -19.49
N GLY A 63 17.78 11.17 -19.04
CA GLY A 63 18.63 10.11 -19.58
C GLY A 63 18.41 9.84 -21.07
N SER A 64 17.19 10.06 -21.58
CA SER A 64 16.87 9.90 -23.00
C SER A 64 17.21 11.14 -23.85
N CYS A 65 17.22 12.35 -23.26
CA CYS A 65 17.32 13.60 -24.02
C CYS A 65 18.74 14.19 -24.11
N CYS A 66 19.61 13.95 -23.12
CA CYS A 66 20.89 14.66 -23.05
C CYS A 66 22.08 13.68 -23.01
N ARG A 67 22.79 13.55 -24.14
CA ARG A 67 23.97 12.68 -24.31
C ARG A 67 25.26 13.35 -23.79
N VAL A 68 25.22 13.96 -22.60
CA VAL A 68 26.34 14.69 -22.00
C VAL A 68 27.00 13.84 -20.91
N ASN A 69 28.31 13.65 -20.97
CA ASN A 69 29.05 12.74 -20.06
C ASN A 69 28.90 13.09 -18.56
N ILE A 70 28.71 14.38 -18.20
CA ILE A 70 28.46 14.80 -16.82
C ILE A 70 27.03 14.44 -16.38
N VAL A 71 26.04 14.68 -17.25
CA VAL A 71 24.63 14.35 -17.00
C VAL A 71 24.47 12.83 -16.85
N LEU A 72 25.17 12.04 -17.66
CA LEU A 72 25.17 10.58 -17.55
C LEU A 72 25.77 10.09 -16.21
N LYS A 73 26.82 10.74 -15.70
CA LYS A 73 27.39 10.41 -14.38
C LYS A 73 26.42 10.73 -13.25
N LEU A 74 25.82 11.92 -13.25
CA LEU A 74 24.82 12.31 -12.24
C LEU A 74 23.61 11.38 -12.28
N TYR A 75 23.14 11.03 -13.49
CA TYR A 75 22.07 10.07 -13.70
C TYR A 75 22.39 8.70 -13.08
N LEU A 76 23.58 8.15 -13.32
CA LEU A 76 23.98 6.86 -12.75
C LEU A 76 24.07 6.90 -11.21
N VAL A 77 24.58 8.00 -10.64
CA VAL A 77 24.61 8.17 -9.17
C VAL A 77 23.18 8.22 -8.61
N ALA A 78 22.30 9.01 -9.23
CA ALA A 78 20.89 9.10 -8.82
C ALA A 78 20.17 7.74 -8.92
N MET A 79 20.36 7.01 -10.04
CA MET A 79 19.82 5.67 -10.23
C MET A 79 20.33 4.67 -9.20
N PHE A 80 21.62 4.72 -8.86
CA PHE A 80 22.19 3.86 -7.83
C PHE A 80 21.55 4.12 -6.46
N LEU A 81 21.46 5.40 -6.05
CA LEU A 81 20.82 5.78 -4.78
C LEU A 81 19.34 5.37 -4.76
N LEU A 82 18.64 5.51 -5.87
CA LEU A 82 17.24 5.10 -6.03
C LEU A 82 17.08 3.58 -5.88
N ILE A 83 17.93 2.78 -6.52
CA ILE A 83 17.93 1.32 -6.38
C ILE A 83 18.18 0.93 -4.91
N VAL A 84 19.20 1.50 -4.28
CA VAL A 84 19.50 1.25 -2.85
C VAL A 84 18.32 1.61 -1.97
N GLY A 85 17.69 2.78 -2.20
CA GLY A 85 16.50 3.21 -1.48
C GLY A 85 15.31 2.27 -1.66
N LEU A 86 15.05 1.81 -2.89
CA LEU A 86 13.98 0.85 -3.18
C LEU A 86 14.23 -0.52 -2.56
N VAL A 87 15.48 -1.00 -2.56
CA VAL A 87 15.86 -2.25 -1.89
C VAL A 87 15.66 -2.13 -0.38
N GLY A 88 16.13 -1.03 0.24
CA GLY A 88 15.94 -0.76 1.65
C GLY A 88 14.47 -0.67 2.05
N PHE A 89 13.67 0.05 1.27
CA PHE A 89 12.22 0.12 1.46
C PHE A 89 11.57 -1.26 1.34
N THR A 90 11.94 -2.05 0.33
CA THR A 90 11.41 -3.42 0.16
C THR A 90 11.74 -4.30 1.36
N ALA A 91 12.98 -4.25 1.85
CA ALA A 91 13.39 -5.01 3.03
C ALA A 91 12.58 -4.59 4.28
N PHE A 92 12.41 -3.29 4.50
CA PHE A 92 11.57 -2.76 5.58
C PHE A 92 10.12 -3.28 5.47
N MET A 93 9.53 -3.21 4.28
CA MET A 93 8.17 -3.70 4.03
C MET A 93 8.05 -5.19 4.37
N PHE A 94 9.01 -6.02 3.97
CA PHE A 94 9.03 -7.43 4.34
C PHE A 94 9.11 -7.64 5.85
N VAL A 95 10.02 -6.94 6.54
CA VAL A 95 10.17 -7.08 8.00
C VAL A 95 8.87 -6.73 8.74
N VAL A 96 8.25 -5.61 8.38
CA VAL A 96 7.02 -5.14 9.03
C VAL A 96 5.81 -6.02 8.70
N THR A 97 5.77 -6.56 7.48
CA THR A 97 4.65 -7.39 7.00
C THR A 97 4.83 -8.89 7.23
N ASN A 98 5.99 -9.37 7.70
CA ASN A 98 6.19 -10.81 7.89
C ASN A 98 5.25 -11.37 8.98
N THR A 99 5.06 -10.63 10.07
CA THR A 99 4.15 -10.97 11.17
C THR A 99 2.68 -10.76 10.80
N GLY A 100 1.77 -11.59 11.31
CA GLY A 100 0.32 -11.37 11.22
C GLY A 100 -0.37 -12.16 10.11
N ALA A 101 -0.54 -13.47 10.28
CA ALA A 101 -1.36 -14.29 9.40
C ALA A 101 -2.74 -14.48 10.06
N GLY A 102 -3.81 -14.02 9.41
CA GLY A 102 -5.17 -14.30 9.86
C GLY A 102 -5.40 -15.81 10.00
N LYS A 103 -6.06 -16.22 11.07
CA LYS A 103 -6.37 -17.62 11.33
C LYS A 103 -7.58 -18.00 10.47
N ALA A 104 -7.41 -19.05 9.66
CA ALA A 104 -8.54 -19.67 9.00
C ALA A 104 -9.41 -20.34 10.07
N VAL A 105 -10.72 -20.12 10.01
CA VAL A 105 -11.67 -20.78 10.90
C VAL A 105 -12.33 -21.90 10.09
N SER A 106 -12.24 -23.13 10.59
CA SER A 106 -12.78 -24.30 9.90
C SER A 106 -14.28 -24.12 9.60
N GLY A 107 -14.66 -24.25 8.33
CA GLY A 107 -16.06 -24.10 7.89
C GLY A 107 -16.50 -22.68 7.50
N PHE A 108 -15.62 -21.68 7.61
CA PHE A 108 -15.92 -20.29 7.25
C PHE A 108 -15.13 -19.85 6.01
N GLY A 109 -15.77 -19.07 5.13
CA GLY A 109 -15.19 -18.44 3.93
C GLY A 109 -14.34 -17.21 4.24
N PHE A 110 -14.21 -16.83 5.50
CA PHE A 110 -13.43 -15.67 5.93
C PHE A 110 -12.43 -16.01 7.03
N LYS A 111 -11.44 -15.12 7.23
CA LYS A 111 -10.39 -15.26 8.25
C LYS A 111 -10.63 -14.29 9.40
N GLU A 112 -10.31 -14.75 10.60
CA GLU A 112 -10.26 -13.88 11.79
C GLU A 112 -8.83 -13.41 12.04
N HIS A 113 -8.69 -12.10 12.25
CA HIS A 113 -7.41 -11.45 12.46
C HIS A 113 -7.38 -10.93 13.90
N ARG A 114 -6.31 -11.26 14.64
CA ARG A 114 -6.11 -10.72 15.98
C ARG A 114 -5.08 -9.60 15.93
N LEU A 115 -5.33 -8.53 16.67
CA LEU A 115 -4.44 -7.36 16.68
C LEU A 115 -3.03 -7.73 17.18
N GLY A 116 -2.94 -8.65 18.14
CA GLY A 116 -1.68 -9.14 18.70
C GLY A 116 -0.75 -9.84 17.69
N ASP A 117 -1.27 -10.32 16.56
CA ASP A 117 -0.47 -11.05 15.58
C ASP A 117 0.40 -10.11 14.70
N TYR A 118 0.16 -8.79 14.75
CA TYR A 118 0.85 -7.79 13.92
C TYR A 118 2.04 -7.12 14.63
N SER A 119 3.01 -6.66 13.84
CA SER A 119 4.20 -5.98 14.35
C SER A 119 3.87 -4.73 15.16
N ASN A 120 4.67 -4.48 16.20
CA ASN A 120 4.56 -3.26 17.04
C ASN A 120 4.54 -1.98 16.21
N TRP A 121 5.38 -1.92 15.17
CA TRP A 121 5.47 -0.76 14.30
C TRP A 121 4.14 -0.48 13.58
N LEU A 122 3.53 -1.51 12.99
CA LEU A 122 2.30 -1.36 12.23
C LEU A 122 1.12 -0.93 13.13
N ARG A 123 1.03 -1.53 14.32
CA ARG A 123 0.04 -1.17 15.34
C ARG A 123 0.20 0.28 15.79
N ASN A 124 1.41 0.69 16.17
CA ASN A 124 1.66 2.04 16.70
C ASN A 124 1.53 3.13 15.64
N HIS A 125 1.72 2.81 14.36
CA HIS A 125 1.62 3.77 13.28
C HIS A 125 0.18 4.01 12.83
N PHE A 126 -0.59 2.94 12.61
CA PHE A 126 -1.94 3.03 12.05
C PHE A 126 -3.06 2.95 13.10
N VAL A 127 -2.82 2.27 14.22
CA VAL A 127 -3.88 1.88 15.16
C VAL A 127 -3.58 2.36 16.58
N ASN A 128 -2.78 3.41 16.70
CA ASN A 128 -2.69 4.13 17.96
C ASN A 128 -4.00 4.90 18.21
N ASP A 129 -4.29 5.23 19.46
CA ASP A 129 -5.56 5.85 19.83
C ASP A 129 -5.76 7.25 19.21
N LYS A 130 -4.68 7.93 18.80
CA LYS A 130 -4.75 9.26 18.18
C LYS A 130 -5.12 9.22 16.69
N ASN A 131 -4.66 8.21 15.96
CA ASN A 131 -4.83 8.07 14.51
C ASN A 131 -6.05 7.20 14.17
N TRP A 132 -6.49 6.34 15.10
CA TRP A 132 -7.60 5.43 14.86
C TRP A 132 -8.93 6.14 14.61
N ASP A 133 -9.20 7.26 15.28
CA ASP A 133 -10.45 8.01 15.12
C ASP A 133 -10.65 8.53 13.68
N GLU A 134 -9.58 8.95 13.01
CA GLU A 134 -9.62 9.34 11.59
C GLU A 134 -9.91 8.15 10.67
N ILE A 135 -9.29 7.00 10.93
CA ILE A 135 -9.54 5.78 10.15
C ILE A 135 -10.96 5.27 10.40
N ARG A 136 -11.41 5.25 11.65
CA ARG A 136 -12.75 4.81 12.04
C ARG A 136 -13.82 5.67 11.36
N SER A 137 -13.71 6.99 11.45
CA SER A 137 -14.66 7.89 10.78
C SER A 137 -14.66 7.68 9.27
N CYS A 138 -13.49 7.45 8.66
CA CYS A 138 -13.37 7.10 7.25
C CYS A 138 -14.07 5.77 6.90
N LEU A 139 -13.98 4.73 7.74
CA LEU A 139 -14.67 3.45 7.52
C LEU A 139 -16.20 3.59 7.60
N ILE A 140 -16.69 4.40 8.53
CA ILE A 140 -18.12 4.71 8.68
C ILE A 140 -18.61 5.50 7.47
N GLU A 141 -17.88 6.55 7.06
CA GLU A 141 -18.21 7.38 5.89
C GLU A 141 -18.19 6.56 4.58
N ALA A 142 -17.21 5.67 4.43
CA ALA A 142 -17.09 4.77 3.28
C ALA A 142 -18.15 3.65 3.27
N GLN A 143 -18.95 3.50 4.32
CA GLN A 143 -20.04 2.53 4.42
C GLN A 143 -19.60 1.09 4.13
N VAL A 144 -18.45 0.69 4.68
CA VAL A 144 -17.81 -0.61 4.39
C VAL A 144 -18.67 -1.83 4.75
N CYS A 145 -19.60 -1.67 5.70
CA CYS A 145 -20.53 -2.71 6.15
C CYS A 145 -21.89 -2.72 5.44
N ARG A 146 -22.18 -1.72 4.60
CA ARG A 146 -23.52 -1.54 3.99
C ARG A 146 -23.96 -2.71 3.12
N SER A 147 -23.01 -3.38 2.47
CA SER A 147 -23.30 -4.58 1.65
C SER A 147 -23.73 -5.79 2.49
N LEU A 148 -23.33 -5.87 3.76
CA LEU A 148 -23.74 -6.93 4.69
C LEU A 148 -25.07 -6.62 5.37
N ASP A 149 -25.41 -5.34 5.47
CA ASP A 149 -26.69 -4.88 6.00
C ASP A 149 -27.84 -5.11 5.00
N HIS A 150 -27.62 -4.79 3.72
CA HIS A 150 -28.63 -4.93 2.67
C HIS A 150 -28.79 -6.36 2.12
N ASN A 151 -27.72 -7.16 2.06
CA ASN A 151 -27.80 -8.54 1.55
C ASN A 151 -28.04 -9.50 2.70
N VAL A 152 -29.30 -9.51 3.17
CA VAL A 152 -29.76 -10.33 4.29
C VAL A 152 -29.72 -11.80 3.89
N ASP A 153 -28.77 -12.56 4.45
CA ASP A 153 -28.83 -14.01 4.38
C ASP A 153 -29.73 -14.50 5.50
N GLU A 154 -30.81 -15.21 5.15
CA GLU A 154 -31.76 -15.76 6.13
C GLU A 154 -31.11 -16.80 7.05
N LYS A 155 -30.03 -17.46 6.60
CA LYS A 155 -29.36 -18.53 7.33
C LYS A 155 -27.90 -18.19 7.61
N LEU A 156 -27.46 -18.52 8.82
CA LEU A 156 -26.05 -18.43 9.21
C LEU A 156 -25.14 -19.23 8.26
N GLU A 157 -25.58 -20.40 7.79
CA GLU A 157 -24.81 -21.24 6.88
C GLU A 157 -24.45 -20.55 5.55
N ASP A 158 -25.32 -19.66 5.07
CA ASP A 158 -25.08 -18.92 3.83
C ASP A 158 -24.13 -17.74 4.10
N PHE A 159 -24.31 -17.08 5.24
CA PHE A 159 -23.40 -16.02 5.71
C PHE A 159 -21.97 -16.52 5.91
N VAL A 160 -21.78 -17.66 6.59
CA VAL A 160 -20.43 -18.18 6.89
C VAL A 160 -19.66 -18.59 5.65
N LYS A 161 -20.34 -18.93 4.55
CA LYS A 161 -19.72 -19.24 3.26
C LYS A 161 -19.25 -18.01 2.49
N LYS A 162 -19.68 -16.79 2.89
CA LYS A 162 -19.27 -15.56 2.21
C LYS A 162 -17.76 -15.32 2.37
N ASN A 163 -17.14 -14.91 1.26
CA ASN A 163 -15.75 -14.46 1.25
C ASN A 163 -15.68 -12.98 1.69
N LEU A 164 -15.68 -12.76 3.00
CA LEU A 164 -15.58 -11.40 3.55
C LEU A 164 -14.16 -10.86 3.44
N SER A 165 -14.05 -9.58 3.09
CA SER A 165 -12.77 -8.87 3.20
C SER A 165 -12.32 -8.79 4.66
N PRO A 166 -11.01 -8.61 4.95
CA PRO A 166 -10.54 -8.53 6.33
C PRO A 166 -11.19 -7.41 7.15
N ILE A 167 -11.53 -6.29 6.50
CA ILE A 167 -12.24 -5.17 7.14
C ILE A 167 -13.69 -5.57 7.44
N GLN A 168 -14.37 -6.23 6.50
CA GLN A 168 -15.74 -6.69 6.72
C GLN A 168 -15.82 -7.73 7.85
N SER A 169 -14.92 -8.71 7.87
CA SER A 169 -14.92 -9.76 8.91
C SER A 169 -14.52 -9.24 10.30
N GLY A 170 -13.76 -8.15 10.37
CA GLY A 170 -13.30 -7.53 11.62
C GLY A 170 -14.20 -6.41 12.15
N CYS A 171 -14.85 -5.63 11.28
CA CYS A 171 -15.61 -4.42 11.67
C CYS A 171 -17.13 -4.62 11.62
N CYS A 172 -17.63 -5.49 10.74
CA CYS A 172 -19.07 -5.60 10.44
C CYS A 172 -19.75 -6.78 11.14
N LYS A 173 -18.99 -7.64 11.82
CA LYS A 173 -19.51 -8.74 12.61
C LYS A 173 -18.75 -8.85 13.95
N PRO A 174 -19.35 -9.42 14.99
CA PRO A 174 -18.64 -9.74 16.21
C PRO A 174 -17.63 -10.89 15.98
N PRO A 175 -16.62 -11.04 16.85
CA PRO A 175 -15.79 -12.25 16.91
C PRO A 175 -16.63 -13.51 17.15
N ILE A 176 -16.25 -14.63 16.53
CA ILE A 176 -16.96 -15.91 16.75
C ILE A 176 -16.87 -16.37 18.21
N SER A 177 -15.77 -16.03 18.90
CA SER A 177 -15.55 -16.32 20.32
C SER A 177 -16.62 -15.74 21.26
N CYS A 178 -17.37 -14.71 20.83
CA CYS A 178 -18.43 -14.11 21.64
C CYS A 178 -19.69 -14.98 21.74
N GLY A 179 -19.89 -15.93 20.81
CA GLY A 179 -21.04 -16.84 20.84
C GLY A 179 -22.40 -16.15 20.63
N PHE A 180 -22.45 -14.99 19.98
CA PHE A 180 -23.69 -14.26 19.74
C PHE A 180 -24.59 -14.98 18.72
N GLY A 181 -25.91 -14.89 18.91
CA GLY A 181 -26.89 -15.47 18.00
C GLY A 181 -26.96 -14.69 16.70
N TYR A 182 -26.94 -15.38 15.56
CA TYR A 182 -27.05 -14.75 14.25
C TYR A 182 -28.50 -14.35 13.95
N ASN A 183 -28.72 -13.07 13.63
CA ASN A 183 -30.00 -12.60 13.08
C ASN A 183 -29.83 -12.10 11.64
N ASN A 184 -28.80 -11.27 11.40
CA ASN A 184 -28.47 -10.72 10.09
C ASN A 184 -26.94 -10.48 10.01
N GLY A 185 -26.41 -10.18 8.82
CA GLY A 185 -24.98 -9.98 8.60
C GLY A 185 -24.32 -8.94 9.54
N THR A 186 -25.07 -7.91 9.93
CA THR A 186 -24.63 -6.84 10.87
C THR A 186 -25.43 -6.81 12.18
N SER A 187 -26.36 -7.74 12.41
CA SER A 187 -27.23 -7.76 13.59
C SER A 187 -27.15 -9.12 14.30
N TRP A 188 -26.76 -9.07 15.57
CA TRP A 188 -26.49 -10.27 16.37
C TRP A 188 -27.16 -10.16 17.74
N THR A 189 -27.80 -11.24 18.19
CA THR A 189 -28.44 -11.33 19.50
C THR A 189 -27.39 -11.61 20.57
N VAL A 190 -27.26 -10.70 21.53
CA VAL A 190 -26.36 -10.87 22.68
C VAL A 190 -27.04 -11.77 23.72
N PRO A 191 -26.44 -12.90 24.12
CA PRO A 191 -27.00 -13.77 25.14
C PRO A 191 -26.98 -13.08 26.52
N GLU A 192 -28.00 -13.35 27.35
CA GLU A 192 -28.14 -12.76 28.70
C GLU A 192 -26.98 -13.12 29.64
N SER A 193 -26.36 -14.27 29.43
CA SER A 193 -25.10 -14.66 30.06
C SER A 193 -23.97 -14.47 29.06
N VAL A 194 -23.40 -13.25 29.02
CA VAL A 194 -22.14 -13.02 28.31
C VAL A 194 -21.11 -13.95 28.95
N PRO A 195 -20.54 -14.94 28.22
CA PRO A 195 -19.45 -15.71 28.78
C PRO A 195 -18.39 -14.71 29.22
N ALA A 196 -17.81 -14.91 30.42
CA ALA A 196 -16.73 -14.10 30.94
C ALA A 196 -15.47 -14.30 30.07
N VAL A 197 -15.53 -13.86 28.84
CA VAL A 197 -14.39 -13.80 27.94
C VAL A 197 -13.75 -12.45 28.24
N GLU A 198 -12.49 -12.46 28.64
CA GLU A 198 -11.62 -11.27 28.71
C GLU A 198 -11.43 -10.56 27.34
N ASP A 199 -12.25 -10.89 26.33
CA ASP A 199 -12.15 -10.31 25.00
C ASP A 199 -12.92 -8.98 24.98
N SER A 200 -12.15 -7.88 25.06
CA SER A 200 -12.65 -6.50 25.01
C SER A 200 -13.60 -6.24 23.84
N ASP A 201 -13.48 -7.02 22.77
CA ASP A 201 -14.23 -6.83 21.54
C ASP A 201 -15.71 -7.22 21.67
N CYS A 202 -16.04 -8.25 22.47
CA CYS A 202 -17.42 -8.67 22.66
C CYS A 202 -18.26 -7.59 23.37
N ASN A 203 -17.63 -6.84 24.28
CA ASN A 203 -18.26 -5.73 24.99
C ASN A 203 -18.33 -4.45 24.15
N ALA A 204 -17.44 -4.29 23.16
CA ALA A 204 -17.40 -3.13 22.28
C ALA A 204 -18.36 -3.23 21.09
N TRP A 205 -18.93 -4.41 20.83
CA TRP A 205 -19.89 -4.64 19.75
C TRP A 205 -21.24 -3.92 19.99
N SER A 206 -21.84 -3.41 18.90
CA SER A 206 -23.19 -2.84 18.92
C SER A 206 -23.91 -3.12 17.59
N ASN A 207 -25.23 -3.37 17.62
CA ASN A 207 -26.03 -3.50 16.40
C ASN A 207 -26.36 -2.14 15.73
N ASN A 208 -25.90 -1.02 16.28
CA ASN A 208 -26.03 0.28 15.65
C ASN A 208 -25.05 0.39 14.48
N GLN A 209 -25.55 0.68 13.27
CA GLN A 209 -24.76 0.77 12.03
C GLN A 209 -23.64 1.83 12.07
N GLN A 210 -23.75 2.85 12.93
CA GLN A 210 -22.71 3.86 13.11
C GLN A 210 -21.61 3.45 14.12
N THR A 211 -21.83 2.40 14.90
CA THR A 211 -20.92 1.95 15.96
C THR A 211 -20.30 0.59 15.63
N LEU A 212 -21.12 -0.40 15.26
CA LEU A 212 -20.73 -1.79 14.94
C LEU A 212 -19.54 -2.28 15.78
N CYS A 213 -18.55 -2.96 15.18
CA CYS A 213 -17.28 -3.28 15.82
C CYS A 213 -16.18 -2.27 15.46
N TYR A 214 -16.50 -1.03 15.07
CA TYR A 214 -15.49 -0.07 14.60
C TYR A 214 -14.45 0.30 15.67
N ASN A 215 -14.70 0.03 16.96
CA ASN A 215 -13.73 0.21 18.04
C ASN A 215 -13.04 -1.09 18.49
N CYS A 216 -13.42 -2.23 17.93
CA CYS A 216 -12.86 -3.52 18.31
C CYS A 216 -11.41 -3.68 17.83
N ASN A 217 -10.63 -4.45 18.58
CA ASN A 217 -9.29 -4.89 18.17
C ASN A 217 -9.35 -5.76 16.91
N SER A 218 -10.46 -6.47 16.69
CA SER A 218 -10.73 -7.26 15.48
C SER A 218 -10.89 -6.37 14.24
N CYS A 219 -11.54 -5.20 14.37
CA CYS A 219 -11.66 -4.25 13.27
C CYS A 219 -10.31 -3.60 12.95
N LYS A 220 -9.60 -3.17 14.00
CA LYS A 220 -8.21 -2.69 13.93
C LYS A 220 -7.30 -3.70 13.22
N ALA A 221 -7.40 -4.98 13.59
CA ALA A 221 -6.67 -6.07 12.97
C ALA A 221 -7.07 -6.31 11.51
N GLY A 222 -8.36 -6.17 11.18
CA GLY A 222 -8.88 -6.24 9.81
C GLY A 222 -8.32 -5.13 8.90
N VAL A 223 -8.18 -3.91 9.42
CA VAL A 223 -7.50 -2.81 8.71
C VAL A 223 -6.04 -3.14 8.48
N LEU A 224 -5.31 -3.60 9.51
CA LEU A 224 -3.91 -3.99 9.37
C LEU A 224 -3.71 -5.15 8.38
N ALA A 225 -4.63 -6.12 8.37
CA ALA A 225 -4.63 -7.21 7.40
C ALA A 225 -4.76 -6.68 5.96
N ASN A 226 -5.67 -5.74 5.75
CA ASN A 226 -5.89 -5.13 4.44
C ASN A 226 -4.68 -4.32 3.98
N ILE A 227 -4.09 -3.50 4.87
CA ILE A 227 -2.85 -2.76 4.62
C ILE A 227 -1.73 -3.72 4.25
N LYS A 228 -1.51 -4.77 5.05
CA LYS A 228 -0.50 -5.81 4.79
C LYS A 228 -0.69 -6.47 3.42
N LYS A 229 -1.93 -6.80 3.04
CA LYS A 229 -2.24 -7.38 1.72
C LYS A 229 -1.82 -6.43 0.59
N GLN A 230 -2.19 -5.16 0.69
CA GLN A 230 -1.81 -4.14 -0.31
C GLN A 230 -0.30 -3.92 -0.34
N TRP A 231 0.35 -3.84 0.82
CA TRP A 231 1.79 -3.66 0.96
C TRP A 231 2.58 -4.83 0.36
N ARG A 232 2.09 -6.06 0.48
CA ARG A 232 2.70 -7.23 -0.16
C ARG A 232 2.60 -7.15 -1.69
N MET A 233 1.46 -6.71 -2.22
CA MET A 233 1.32 -6.48 -3.67
C MET A 233 2.27 -5.38 -4.15
N LEU A 234 2.36 -4.27 -3.42
CA LEU A 234 3.30 -3.18 -3.71
C LEU A 234 4.76 -3.66 -3.67
N ALA A 235 5.14 -4.48 -2.68
CA ALA A 235 6.49 -5.04 -2.59
C ALA A 235 6.83 -5.93 -3.79
N ILE A 236 5.88 -6.76 -4.26
CA ILE A 236 6.06 -7.59 -5.47
C ILE A 236 6.27 -6.72 -6.70
N VAL A 237 5.42 -5.71 -6.90
CA VAL A 237 5.58 -4.75 -8.02
C VAL A 237 6.92 -4.02 -7.92
N ASN A 238 7.33 -3.62 -6.71
CA ASN A 238 8.59 -2.92 -6.48
C ASN A 238 9.81 -3.79 -6.81
N ILE A 239 9.77 -5.10 -6.52
CA ILE A 239 10.83 -6.04 -6.92
C ILE A 239 10.99 -6.05 -8.45
N VAL A 240 9.89 -6.10 -9.20
CA VAL A 240 9.93 -6.07 -10.68
C VAL A 240 10.55 -4.75 -11.17
N ILE A 241 10.20 -3.62 -10.56
CA ILE A 241 10.78 -2.31 -10.87
C ILE A 241 12.29 -2.30 -10.61
N ILE A 242 12.75 -2.83 -9.47
CA ILE A 242 14.18 -2.93 -9.14
C ILE A 242 14.93 -3.72 -10.22
N LEU A 243 14.40 -4.86 -10.69
CA LEU A 243 15.04 -5.65 -11.75
C LEU A 243 15.19 -4.86 -13.05
N ILE A 244 14.15 -4.13 -13.45
CA ILE A 244 14.19 -3.27 -14.65
C ILE A 244 15.25 -2.16 -14.47
N LEU A 245 15.28 -1.51 -13.30
CA LEU A 245 16.24 -0.45 -13.01
C LEU A 245 17.68 -0.96 -13.00
N ILE A 246 17.93 -2.19 -12.53
CA ILE A 246 19.26 -2.82 -12.58
C ILE A 246 19.71 -3.00 -14.03
N VAL A 247 18.82 -3.47 -14.92
CA VAL A 247 19.14 -3.60 -16.35
C VAL A 247 19.47 -2.23 -16.95
N ILE A 248 18.65 -1.20 -16.70
CA ILE A 248 18.91 0.17 -17.18
C ILE A 248 20.22 0.73 -16.61
N TYR A 249 20.50 0.49 -15.33
CA TYR A 249 21.74 0.91 -14.70
C TYR A 249 22.96 0.23 -15.34
N SER A 250 22.87 -1.08 -15.61
CA SER A 250 23.94 -1.83 -16.26
C SER A 250 24.25 -1.31 -17.67
N THR A 251 23.23 -1.02 -18.48
CA THR A 251 23.41 -0.46 -19.83
C THR A 251 23.98 0.94 -19.76
N GLY A 252 23.52 1.78 -18.83
CA GLY A 252 24.09 3.12 -18.61
C GLY A 252 25.57 3.07 -18.19
N CYS A 253 25.95 2.11 -17.34
CA CYS A 253 27.35 1.86 -16.97
C CYS A 253 28.19 1.40 -18.17
N CYS A 254 27.67 0.53 -19.03
CA CYS A 254 28.34 0.10 -20.27
C CYS A 254 28.55 1.28 -21.23
N VAL A 255 27.53 2.12 -21.45
CA VAL A 255 27.64 3.32 -22.29
C VAL A 255 28.70 4.28 -21.74
N ARG A 256 28.70 4.51 -20.42
CA ARG A 256 29.71 5.36 -19.78
C ARG A 256 31.13 4.80 -19.95
N ARG A 257 31.30 3.48 -19.85
CA ARG A 257 32.60 2.82 -20.05
C ARG A 257 33.09 3.02 -21.48
N ASN A 258 32.23 2.78 -22.48
CA ASN A 258 32.58 2.97 -23.89
C ASN A 258 32.98 4.42 -24.19
N ASN A 259 32.20 5.40 -23.72
CA ASN A 259 32.52 6.83 -23.91
C ASN A 259 33.88 7.21 -23.30
N ARG A 260 34.26 6.60 -22.16
CA ARG A 260 35.56 6.85 -21.51
C ARG A 260 36.71 6.23 -22.31
N GLU A 261 36.51 5.05 -22.89
CA GLU A 261 37.51 4.39 -23.74
C GLU A 261 37.73 5.19 -25.05
N ASP A 262 36.66 5.72 -25.65
CA ASP A 262 36.72 6.61 -26.82
C ASP A 262 37.46 7.93 -26.52
N GLU A 263 37.17 8.57 -25.37
CA GLU A 263 37.86 9.79 -24.93
C GLU A 263 39.38 9.55 -24.72
N MET A 264 39.76 8.42 -24.12
CA MET A 264 41.19 8.08 -23.92
C MET A 264 41.90 7.82 -25.25
N CYS A 265 41.27 7.10 -26.18
CA CYS A 265 41.82 6.86 -27.52
C CYS A 265 41.99 8.17 -28.32
N GLY A 266 41.01 9.08 -28.23
CA GLY A 266 41.09 10.41 -28.85
C GLY A 266 42.23 11.26 -28.30
N ARG A 267 42.41 11.29 -26.96
CA ARG A 267 43.55 11.99 -26.34
C ARG A 267 44.89 11.37 -26.73
N TYR A 268 44.98 10.05 -26.81
CA TYR A 268 46.19 9.37 -27.25
C TYR A 268 46.56 9.77 -28.68
N LYS A 269 45.59 9.80 -29.62
CA LYS A 269 45.83 10.27 -30.99
C LYS A 269 46.22 11.74 -31.08
N ALA A 270 45.64 12.61 -30.24
CA ALA A 270 45.95 14.03 -30.22
C ALA A 270 47.32 14.37 -29.62
N GLY A 271 47.86 13.52 -28.74
CA GLY A 271 49.21 13.67 -28.17
C GLY A 271 50.35 13.19 -29.07
N TYR A 272 50.04 12.59 -30.22
CA TYR A 272 50.99 12.13 -31.23
C TYR A 272 51.09 13.05 -32.46
N VAL A 273 50.45 14.24 -32.41
CA VAL A 273 50.53 15.30 -33.43
C VAL A 273 51.40 16.44 -32.91
#